data_AF-A0A438HIX4-F1
#
_entry.id   AF-A0A438HIX4-F1
#
_cell.length_a   1.000
_cell.length_b   1.000
_cell.length_c   1.000
_cell.angle_alpha   90.00
_cell.angle_beta   90.00
_cell.angle_gamma   90.00
#
_symmetry.space_group_name_H-M   'P 1'
#
loop_
_entity.id
_entity.type
_entity.pdbx_description
1 polymer ?
#
loop_
_entity_poly.entity_id
_entity_poly.type
_entity_poly.pdbx_seq_one_letter_code
_entity_poly.pdbx_strand_id
1 'polypeptide(L)'
;MLKARFVTQVARLGKKPPPGECNQGNDSDCCKEGKLYTTYKCSPTVSSHTKAYLTLNGFEKDEDGGAPSECDNQYHSDDTPVVALSTGWYNKGSRCLNNITITANGRSVVAMVVDECDSTMGCDSDHDYQPPCANNIVDASRAVWEALGVPRDQWGGLDITWTDA
;
A
#
# COMPACT_ATOMS: atom_id res chain seq x y z
N MET A 1 -7.35 2.95 38.32
CA MET A 1 -6.48 3.81 37.48
C MET A 1 -5.77 2.93 36.47
N LEU A 2 -6.29 2.84 35.24
CA LEU A 2 -5.64 2.12 34.15
C LEU A 2 -4.45 2.98 33.71
N LYS A 3 -3.21 2.51 33.95
CA LYS A 3 -2.02 3.16 33.39
C LYS A 3 -2.16 3.11 31.88
N ALA A 4 -2.35 4.25 31.24
CA ALA A 4 -2.18 4.39 29.80
C ALA A 4 -0.78 3.89 29.48
N ARG A 5 -0.68 2.70 28.87
CA ARG A 5 0.56 2.29 28.21
C ARG A 5 0.71 3.27 27.06
N PHE A 6 1.65 4.19 27.16
CA PHE A 6 2.18 4.87 25.99
C PHE A 6 2.66 3.75 25.06
N VAL A 7 1.89 3.47 24.01
CA VAL A 7 2.42 2.73 22.87
C VAL A 7 3.42 3.70 22.27
N THR A 8 4.70 3.50 22.54
CA THR A 8 5.76 4.25 21.85
C THR A 8 5.57 3.93 20.37
N GLN A 9 4.99 4.87 19.63
CA GLN A 9 4.86 4.74 18.19
C GLN A 9 6.29 4.68 17.65
N VAL A 10 6.68 3.52 17.13
CA VAL A 10 8.01 3.35 16.55
C VAL A 10 8.04 4.21 15.30
N ALA A 11 9.08 5.03 15.17
CA ALA A 11 9.25 5.89 14.02
C ALA A 11 10.62 5.60 13.39
N ARG A 12 10.67 5.65 12.06
CA ARG A 12 11.89 5.56 11.27
C ARG A 12 12.41 6.95 10.96
N LEU A 13 13.69 7.16 11.20
CA LEU A 13 14.37 8.39 10.83
C LEU A 13 14.70 8.33 9.34
N GLY A 14 14.12 9.24 8.57
CA GLY A 14 14.38 9.37 7.15
C GLY A 14 15.84 9.68 6.87
N LYS A 15 16.37 9.02 5.85
CA LYS A 15 17.68 9.30 5.27
C LYS A 15 17.47 9.97 3.92
N LYS A 16 18.42 10.81 3.52
CA LYS A 16 18.43 11.36 2.17
C LYS A 16 18.69 10.21 1.17
N PRO A 17 17.86 9.99 0.15
CA PRO A 17 18.14 9.03 -0.91
C PRO A 17 19.42 9.43 -1.64
N PRO A 18 20.28 8.47 -2.04
CA PRO A 18 21.30 8.73 -3.03
C PRO A 18 20.67 9.18 -4.37
N PRO A 19 21.42 9.90 -5.22
CA PRO A 19 20.89 10.40 -6.49
C PRO A 19 20.37 9.25 -7.38
N GLY A 20 19.09 9.30 -7.74
CA GLY A 20 18.46 8.32 -8.63
C GLY A 20 17.87 7.07 -7.96
N GLU A 21 18.04 6.93 -6.64
CA GLU A 21 17.60 5.73 -5.89
C GLU A 21 16.19 5.84 -5.29
N CYS A 22 15.48 6.94 -5.54
CA CYS A 22 14.08 7.09 -5.13
C CYS A 22 13.22 7.37 -6.36
N ASN A 23 12.33 6.44 -6.68
CA ASN A 23 11.34 6.61 -7.72
C ASN A 23 10.18 7.47 -7.20
N GLN A 24 9.71 8.40 -8.04
CA GLN A 24 8.59 9.30 -7.73
C GLN A 24 7.41 9.08 -8.70
N GLY A 25 7.35 7.93 -9.37
CA GLY A 25 6.20 7.49 -10.15
C GLY A 25 4.94 7.35 -9.28
N ASN A 26 3.77 7.47 -9.89
CA ASN A 26 2.45 7.34 -9.23
C ASN A 26 2.28 8.16 -7.94
N ASP A 27 2.86 9.37 -7.90
CA ASP A 27 2.84 10.28 -6.75
C ASP A 27 3.61 9.77 -5.51
N SER A 28 4.55 8.84 -5.71
CA SER A 28 5.42 8.33 -4.65
C SER A 28 6.36 9.39 -4.08
N ASP A 29 6.43 9.43 -2.75
CA ASP A 29 7.19 10.39 -1.96
C ASP A 29 8.57 9.83 -1.60
N CYS A 30 9.60 10.69 -1.56
CA CYS A 30 10.91 10.31 -1.03
C CYS A 30 11.08 10.66 0.44
N CYS A 31 11.79 9.82 1.19
CA CYS A 31 12.16 10.13 2.55
C CYS A 31 13.03 11.38 2.66
N LYS A 32 12.74 12.19 3.69
CA LYS A 32 13.47 13.43 3.98
C LYS A 32 14.42 13.20 5.14
N GLU A 33 15.67 13.63 4.98
CA GLU A 33 16.70 13.52 6.01
C GLU A 33 16.23 14.13 7.33
N GLY A 34 16.34 13.36 8.41
CA GLY A 34 15.99 13.81 9.76
C GLY A 34 14.49 13.85 10.07
N LYS A 35 13.60 13.61 9.10
CA LYS A 35 12.16 13.49 9.35
C LYS A 35 11.83 12.14 9.98
N LEU A 36 10.98 12.13 11.01
CA LEU A 36 10.46 10.89 11.59
C LEU A 36 9.20 10.44 10.84
N TYR A 37 9.19 9.19 10.42
CA TYR A 37 8.08 8.53 9.76
C TYR A 37 7.51 7.45 10.65
N THR A 38 6.21 7.46 10.88
CA THR A 38 5.55 6.48 11.72
C THR A 38 5.56 5.10 11.08
N THR A 39 5.79 4.05 11.87
CA THR A 39 5.59 2.67 11.45
C THR A 39 4.47 2.00 12.22
N TYR A 40 3.90 0.96 11.61
CA TYR A 40 2.80 0.18 12.13
C TYR A 40 3.08 -1.30 11.94
N LYS A 41 2.58 -2.12 12.88
CA LYS A 41 2.56 -3.59 12.76
C LYS A 41 1.15 -4.14 12.65
N CYS A 42 0.16 -3.25 12.70
CA CYS A 42 -1.25 -3.58 12.72
C CYS A 42 -2.03 -2.56 11.91
N SER A 43 -3.12 -3.06 11.32
CA SER A 43 -4.09 -2.31 10.54
C SER A 43 -5.42 -2.23 11.29
N PRO A 44 -6.34 -1.33 10.92
CA PRO A 44 -7.69 -1.31 11.48
C PRO A 44 -8.40 -2.66 11.37
N THR A 45 -9.39 -2.90 12.22
CA THR A 45 -10.13 -4.17 12.24
C THR A 45 -10.84 -4.42 10.91
N VAL A 46 -10.63 -5.62 10.35
CA VAL A 46 -11.35 -6.10 9.16
C VAL A 46 -12.80 -6.38 9.51
N SER A 47 -13.72 -5.95 8.65
CA SER A 47 -15.17 -6.13 8.79
C SER A 47 -15.82 -6.39 7.42
N SER A 48 -17.15 -6.49 7.37
CA SER A 48 -17.89 -6.55 6.12
C SER A 48 -17.88 -5.24 5.31
N HIS A 49 -17.30 -4.16 5.84
CA HIS A 49 -17.16 -2.87 5.16
C HIS A 49 -15.87 -2.18 5.64
N THR A 50 -14.73 -2.84 5.47
CA THR A 50 -13.45 -2.33 5.99
C THR A 50 -13.09 -1.04 5.26
N LYS A 51 -13.05 0.07 6.00
CA LYS A 51 -12.65 1.38 5.44
C LYS A 51 -11.16 1.38 5.18
N ALA A 52 -10.77 1.84 4.00
CA ALA A 52 -9.38 1.97 3.60
C ALA A 52 -9.19 3.21 2.72
N TYR A 53 -7.94 3.53 2.48
CA TYR A 53 -7.52 4.52 1.50
C TYR A 53 -6.85 3.80 0.35
N LEU A 54 -7.31 4.06 -0.87
CA LEU A 54 -6.78 3.50 -2.09
C LEU A 54 -5.67 4.41 -2.63
N THR A 55 -4.51 3.83 -2.92
CA THR A 55 -3.39 4.48 -3.62
C THR A 55 -3.14 3.80 -4.96
N LEU A 56 -2.37 4.46 -5.82
CA LEU A 56 -1.99 3.95 -7.13
C LEU A 56 -0.57 3.41 -7.01
N ASN A 57 -0.35 2.17 -7.44
CA ASN A 57 0.97 1.56 -7.50
C ASN A 57 1.13 0.81 -8.82
N GLY A 58 2.33 0.89 -9.38
CA GLY A 58 2.77 0.11 -10.53
C GLY A 58 3.34 -1.22 -10.10
N PHE A 59 2.79 -2.31 -10.64
CA PHE A 59 3.23 -3.68 -10.35
C PHE A 59 4.08 -4.26 -11.49
N GLU A 60 4.32 -3.48 -12.55
CA GLU A 60 5.18 -3.90 -13.64
C GLU A 60 6.66 -3.73 -13.29
N LYS A 61 7.51 -4.37 -14.09
CA LYS A 61 8.94 -4.25 -13.92
C LYS A 61 9.38 -2.81 -14.20
N ASP A 62 10.31 -2.33 -13.37
CA ASP A 62 10.91 -1.00 -13.49
C ASP A 62 9.94 0.16 -13.18
N GLU A 63 8.81 -0.14 -12.50
CA GLU A 63 7.88 0.85 -11.92
C GLU A 63 8.17 1.11 -10.42
N ASP A 64 7.27 1.80 -9.72
CA ASP A 64 7.44 2.24 -8.32
C ASP A 64 7.29 1.16 -7.26
N GLY A 65 6.70 0.01 -7.61
CA GLY A 65 6.73 -1.19 -6.77
C GLY A 65 8.14 -1.79 -6.61
N GLY A 66 9.07 -1.43 -7.51
CA GLY A 66 10.48 -1.81 -7.44
C GLY A 66 10.73 -3.31 -7.65
N ALA A 67 10.47 -4.10 -6.62
CA ALA A 67 10.70 -5.55 -6.57
C ALA A 67 9.49 -6.36 -7.06
N PRO A 68 9.68 -7.64 -7.46
CA PRO A 68 8.56 -8.55 -7.68
C PRO A 68 7.71 -8.73 -6.41
N SER A 69 6.40 -8.93 -6.58
CA SER A 69 5.46 -8.96 -5.45
C SER A 69 5.67 -10.14 -4.49
N GLU A 70 5.51 -9.89 -3.19
CA GLU A 70 5.88 -10.80 -2.09
C GLU A 70 5.13 -12.15 -2.14
N CYS A 71 3.89 -12.18 -2.64
CA CYS A 71 3.08 -13.40 -2.62
C CYS A 71 3.59 -14.49 -3.58
N ASP A 72 4.16 -14.12 -4.72
CA ASP A 72 4.50 -15.06 -5.79
C ASP A 72 5.84 -14.79 -6.48
N ASN A 73 6.57 -13.75 -6.07
CA ASN A 73 7.83 -13.29 -6.67
C ASN A 73 7.70 -12.97 -8.17
N GLN A 74 6.56 -12.41 -8.58
CA GLN A 74 6.30 -12.00 -9.96
C GLN A 74 5.97 -10.51 -10.06
N TYR A 75 6.25 -9.93 -11.23
CA TYR A 75 5.64 -8.67 -11.64
C TYR A 75 4.25 -8.96 -12.21
N HIS A 76 3.32 -8.02 -12.01
CA HIS A 76 1.95 -8.13 -12.49
C HIS A 76 1.66 -6.97 -13.44
N SER A 77 0.92 -7.23 -14.51
CA SER A 77 0.56 -6.14 -15.42
C SER A 77 -0.40 -5.17 -14.75
N ASP A 78 -0.19 -3.88 -15.00
CA ASP A 78 -1.05 -2.80 -14.53
C ASP A 78 -2.48 -2.86 -15.11
N ASP A 79 -2.68 -3.63 -16.18
CA ASP A 79 -3.99 -3.95 -16.74
C ASP A 79 -4.70 -5.13 -16.03
N THR A 80 -4.07 -5.74 -15.03
CA THR A 80 -4.66 -6.79 -14.19
C THR A 80 -5.11 -6.22 -12.85
N PRO A 81 -6.35 -6.45 -12.37
CA PRO A 81 -6.80 -5.99 -11.06
C PRO A 81 -6.05 -6.69 -9.91
N VAL A 82 -4.91 -6.13 -9.52
CA VAL A 82 -4.08 -6.58 -8.39
C VAL A 82 -3.86 -5.46 -7.38
N VAL A 83 -3.59 -5.86 -6.13
CA VAL A 83 -3.34 -4.94 -5.01
C VAL A 83 -2.26 -5.44 -4.05
N ALA A 84 -1.63 -4.49 -3.36
CA ALA A 84 -0.90 -4.70 -2.11
C ALA A 84 -1.78 -4.28 -0.92
N LEU A 85 -1.60 -4.92 0.23
CA LEU A 85 -2.29 -4.55 1.47
C LEU A 85 -1.30 -4.09 2.54
N SER A 86 -1.67 -3.08 3.33
CA SER A 86 -0.90 -2.72 4.54
C SER A 86 -0.59 -3.95 5.39
N THR A 87 0.62 -4.02 5.97
CA THR A 87 1.14 -5.16 6.76
C THR A 87 0.11 -5.88 7.64
N GLY A 88 -0.70 -5.13 8.40
CA GLY A 88 -1.68 -5.73 9.31
C GLY A 88 -2.81 -6.45 8.60
N TRP A 89 -3.22 -5.99 7.42
CA TRP A 89 -4.22 -6.64 6.56
C TRP A 89 -3.61 -7.74 5.69
N TYR A 90 -2.38 -7.53 5.19
CA TYR A 90 -1.60 -8.57 4.52
C TYR A 90 -1.44 -9.81 5.40
N ASN A 91 -1.22 -9.60 6.71
CA ASN A 91 -1.23 -10.62 7.74
C ASN A 91 -0.32 -11.82 7.42
N LYS A 92 0.94 -11.52 7.11
CA LYS A 92 1.97 -12.52 6.78
C LYS A 92 1.55 -13.42 5.61
N GLY A 93 0.99 -12.80 4.57
CA GLY A 93 0.54 -13.49 3.37
C GLY A 93 -0.72 -14.33 3.54
N SER A 94 -1.48 -14.21 4.63
CA SER A 94 -2.72 -15.00 4.79
C SER A 94 -3.77 -14.71 3.71
N ARG A 95 -3.65 -13.55 3.03
CA ARG A 95 -4.50 -13.13 1.91
C ARG A 95 -3.84 -13.30 0.55
N CYS A 96 -2.59 -13.78 0.48
CA CYS A 96 -1.89 -13.93 -0.79
C CYS A 96 -2.69 -14.75 -1.80
N LEU A 97 -2.78 -14.22 -3.01
CA LEU A 97 -3.48 -14.81 -4.15
C LEU A 97 -4.97 -15.09 -3.91
N ASN A 98 -5.52 -14.53 -2.84
CA ASN A 98 -6.96 -14.45 -2.60
C ASN A 98 -7.49 -13.11 -3.10
N ASN A 99 -8.79 -13.07 -3.34
CA ASN A 99 -9.45 -11.90 -3.85
C ASN A 99 -10.08 -11.07 -2.73
N ILE A 100 -10.09 -9.76 -2.94
CA ILE A 100 -10.92 -8.83 -2.18
C ILE A 100 -11.87 -8.11 -3.13
N THR A 101 -13.02 -7.69 -2.62
CA THR A 101 -13.92 -6.79 -3.33
C THR A 101 -13.70 -5.38 -2.82
N ILE A 102 -13.29 -4.47 -3.71
CA ILE A 102 -13.11 -3.05 -3.43
C ILE A 102 -14.34 -2.30 -3.95
N THR A 103 -14.90 -1.41 -3.14
CA THR A 103 -16.10 -0.64 -3.47
C THR A 103 -15.87 0.85 -3.23
N ALA A 104 -16.14 1.64 -4.26
CA ALA A 104 -16.15 3.10 -4.23
C ALA A 104 -16.89 3.66 -5.43
N ASN A 105 -17.29 4.94 -5.38
CA ASN A 105 -17.97 5.62 -6.49
C ASN A 105 -19.21 4.86 -7.03
N GLY A 106 -19.93 4.14 -6.16
CA GLY A 106 -21.09 3.32 -6.52
C GLY A 106 -20.76 2.09 -7.37
N ARG A 107 -19.48 1.72 -7.50
CA ARG A 107 -18.98 0.57 -8.25
C ARG A 107 -18.16 -0.36 -7.35
N SER A 108 -17.97 -1.59 -7.81
CA SER A 108 -17.14 -2.58 -7.15
C SER A 108 -16.25 -3.31 -8.16
N VAL A 109 -15.06 -3.71 -7.72
CA VAL A 109 -14.11 -4.51 -8.49
C VAL A 109 -13.53 -5.59 -7.60
N VAL A 110 -13.34 -6.79 -8.16
CA VAL A 110 -12.62 -7.88 -7.52
C VAL A 110 -11.16 -7.75 -7.92
N ALA A 111 -10.26 -7.71 -6.94
CA ALA A 111 -8.82 -7.61 -7.16
C ALA A 111 -8.08 -8.68 -6.34
N MET A 112 -7.00 -9.20 -6.91
CA MET A 112 -6.16 -10.21 -6.27
C MET A 112 -5.10 -9.53 -5.40
N VAL A 113 -4.93 -10.01 -4.17
CA VAL A 113 -3.84 -9.56 -3.30
C VAL A 113 -2.55 -10.25 -3.73
N VAL A 114 -1.59 -9.47 -4.22
CA VAL A 114 -0.30 -9.97 -4.71
C VAL A 114 0.87 -9.54 -3.85
N ASP A 115 0.70 -8.52 -3.00
CA ASP A 115 1.83 -7.92 -2.30
C ASP A 115 1.52 -7.36 -0.91
N GLU A 116 2.57 -7.00 -0.20
CA GLU A 116 2.54 -6.24 1.05
C GLU A 116 2.90 -4.77 0.81
N CYS A 117 2.06 -3.84 1.27
CA CYS A 117 2.46 -2.45 1.46
C CYS A 117 3.11 -2.33 2.85
N ASP A 118 4.44 -2.42 2.92
CA ASP A 118 5.16 -2.54 4.20
C ASP A 118 5.03 -1.26 5.02
N SER A 119 4.30 -1.37 6.13
CA SER A 119 4.09 -0.28 7.09
C SER A 119 5.07 -0.33 8.26
N THR A 120 5.92 -1.36 8.34
CA THR A 120 6.92 -1.60 9.38
C THR A 120 8.28 -1.01 9.03
N MET A 121 8.55 -0.85 7.74
CA MET A 121 9.81 -0.36 7.22
C MET A 121 9.68 0.56 6.00
N GLY A 122 10.76 1.29 5.72
CA GLY A 122 10.91 2.27 4.65
C GLY A 122 12.12 3.17 4.91
N CYS A 123 12.40 4.10 4.01
CA CYS A 123 13.54 5.02 4.03
C CYS A 123 14.92 4.33 3.98
N ASP A 124 15.00 3.21 3.28
CA ASP A 124 16.25 2.50 2.99
C ASP A 124 16.28 1.94 1.56
N SER A 125 17.34 1.23 1.21
CA SER A 125 17.55 0.70 -0.14
C SER A 125 16.54 -0.35 -0.58
N ASP A 126 15.93 -1.06 0.36
CA ASP A 126 15.03 -2.16 0.04
C ASP A 126 13.63 -1.63 -0.32
N HIS A 127 13.37 -0.36 -0.03
CA HIS A 127 12.09 0.34 -0.27
C HIS A 127 12.29 1.59 -1.14
N ASP A 128 13.35 1.64 -1.97
CA ASP A 128 13.69 2.79 -2.82
C ASP A 128 13.68 4.15 -2.09
N TYR A 129 14.05 4.13 -0.81
CA TYR A 129 13.99 5.27 0.10
C TYR A 129 12.62 5.97 0.17
N GLN A 130 11.54 5.27 -0.17
CA GLN A 130 10.15 5.68 0.03
C GLN A 130 9.76 5.52 1.51
N PRO A 131 8.82 6.32 2.03
CA PRO A 131 8.38 6.21 3.41
C PRO A 131 7.67 4.89 3.68
N PRO A 132 7.64 4.42 4.95
CA PRO A 132 6.78 3.33 5.35
C PRO A 132 5.33 3.58 4.97
N CYS A 133 4.66 2.54 4.49
CA CYS A 133 3.25 2.58 4.14
C CYS A 133 2.38 2.95 5.35
N ALA A 134 1.26 3.63 5.11
CA ALA A 134 0.25 3.79 6.14
C ALA A 134 -0.43 2.45 6.44
N ASN A 135 -1.12 2.34 7.58
CA ASN A 135 -1.67 1.06 8.04
C ASN A 135 -3.08 0.75 7.56
N ASN A 136 -3.65 1.59 6.69
CA ASN A 136 -5.01 1.49 6.18
C ASN A 136 -5.06 1.62 4.65
N ILE A 137 -4.00 1.20 3.97
CA ILE A 137 -3.81 1.29 2.52
C ILE A 137 -4.22 -0.01 1.83
N VAL A 138 -4.95 0.16 0.72
CA VAL A 138 -5.03 -0.80 -0.37
C VAL A 138 -4.29 -0.15 -1.53
N ASP A 139 -3.14 -0.69 -1.91
CA ASP A 139 -2.31 -0.09 -2.95
C ASP A 139 -2.57 -0.79 -4.26
N ALA A 140 -3.02 -0.08 -5.29
CA ALA A 140 -3.75 -0.72 -6.38
C ALA A 140 -3.24 -0.36 -7.76
N SER A 141 -3.21 -1.38 -8.61
CA SER A 141 -2.92 -1.27 -10.04
C SER A 141 -3.91 -0.35 -10.75
N ARG A 142 -3.46 0.19 -11.90
CA ARG A 142 -4.28 1.01 -12.80
C ARG A 142 -5.64 0.39 -13.13
N ALA A 143 -5.71 -0.91 -13.37
CA ALA A 143 -6.96 -1.61 -13.70
C ALA A 143 -8.04 -1.50 -12.61
N VAL A 144 -7.65 -1.46 -11.32
CA VAL A 144 -8.59 -1.27 -10.20
C VAL A 144 -9.23 0.11 -10.27
N TRP A 145 -8.42 1.15 -10.48
CA TRP A 145 -8.89 2.53 -10.60
C TRP A 145 -9.85 2.73 -11.77
N GLU A 146 -9.53 2.14 -12.93
CA GLU A 146 -10.39 2.19 -14.12
C GLU A 146 -11.72 1.46 -13.89
N ALA A 147 -11.70 0.29 -13.25
CA ALA A 147 -12.91 -0.48 -12.93
C ALA A 147 -13.85 0.25 -11.96
N LEU A 148 -13.28 0.95 -10.98
CA LEU A 148 -14.03 1.84 -10.06
C LEU A 148 -14.57 3.10 -10.75
N GLY A 149 -14.24 3.33 -12.02
CA GLY A 149 -14.75 4.44 -12.81
C GLY A 149 -14.29 5.80 -12.29
N VAL A 150 -13.11 5.85 -11.68
CA VAL A 150 -12.52 7.08 -11.16
C VAL A 150 -11.84 7.84 -12.31
N PRO A 151 -12.17 9.11 -12.56
CA PRO A 151 -11.46 9.93 -13.55
C PRO A 151 -9.96 10.01 -13.26
N ARG A 152 -9.11 9.93 -14.29
CA ARG A 152 -7.64 9.88 -14.14
C ARG A 152 -7.04 11.08 -13.41
N ASP A 153 -7.65 12.25 -13.52
CA ASP A 153 -7.25 13.48 -12.81
C ASP A 153 -7.57 13.45 -11.30
N GLN A 154 -8.22 12.40 -10.82
CA GLN A 154 -8.54 12.14 -9.42
C GLN A 154 -7.81 10.92 -8.86
N TRP A 155 -6.86 10.37 -9.61
CA TRP A 155 -6.00 9.29 -9.11
C TRP A 155 -4.95 9.85 -8.16
N GLY A 156 -4.44 9.00 -7.26
CA GLY A 156 -3.49 9.39 -6.19
C GLY A 156 -4.09 9.30 -4.79
N GLY A 157 -5.41 9.17 -4.66
CA GLY A 157 -6.03 8.94 -3.35
C GLY A 157 -7.55 8.87 -3.36
N LEU A 158 -8.12 7.80 -2.79
CA LEU A 158 -9.57 7.62 -2.73
C LEU A 158 -10.01 6.87 -1.46
N ASP A 159 -11.00 7.39 -0.75
CA ASP A 159 -11.67 6.64 0.32
C ASP A 159 -12.49 5.49 -0.27
N ILE A 160 -12.25 4.28 0.23
CA ILE A 160 -12.92 3.05 -0.23
C ILE A 160 -13.45 2.23 0.94
N THR A 161 -14.24 1.20 0.61
CA THR A 161 -14.43 0.04 1.48
C THR A 161 -14.00 -1.23 0.78
N TRP A 162 -13.48 -2.20 1.53
CA TRP A 162 -13.18 -3.53 1.00
C TRP A 162 -13.61 -4.67 1.92
N THR A 163 -13.77 -5.85 1.32
CA THR A 163 -14.04 -7.12 2.00
C THR A 163 -13.27 -8.27 1.37
N ASP A 164 -12.96 -9.31 2.14
CA ASP A 164 -12.58 -10.61 1.57
C ASP A 164 -13.70 -11.09 0.62
N ALA A 165 -13.33 -11.64 -0.55
CA ALA A 165 -14.27 -12.10 -1.59
C ALA A 165 -14.64 -13.59 -1.45
#